data_AF-A0A355F0M6-F1
#
_entry.id   AF-A0A355F0M6-F1
#
_cell.length_a   1.000
_cell.length_b   1.000
_cell.length_c   1.000
_cell.angle_alpha   90.00
_cell.angle_beta   90.00
_cell.angle_gamma   90.00
#
_symmetry.space_group_name_H-M   'P 1'
#
loop_
_entity.id
_entity.type
_entity.pdbx_description
1 polymer ?
#
loop_
_entity_poly.entity_id
_entity_poly.type
_entity_poly.pdbx_seq_one_letter_code
_entity_poly.pdbx_strand_id
1 'polypeptide(L)'
;MICKEENTMFRKDRSRALGITCLALAGLVAARPGLADEGAWLKKLTVQIQVQREGEDAPEFGSGVVLCSQDDFVYIVTAYHVIYERQPGAIRGSRSNVIQTEARFFQVAEPVVETQGDLDRKQPRFEPYPVPEKDLLLLTLDMRKELPHATPGQLPTAVTLNTADWEVRAIGYAKETRKGEKEWVERKGAILRRDGDFLNHSAQLEEGFSGGPLFDKAGGLLGINIQFIKDPADESRRIGQAVPIDQVREAFSKKLPASCWGNQEELEKTRSAHSTYKTGIRAISLSNWCEAEDLMRKAIEDQPLEGGSVHLQGMRYTTYLPVYHLGLALYRQGRWGEAYRAFRESGVQGEIQKDRRNRRFRRYLEEAKENRETEEPSAASPCPPKDR
;
A
#
# COMPACT_ATOMS: atom_id res chain seq x y z
N MET A 1 -41.06 -58.45 -47.52
CA MET A 1 -42.34 -57.74 -47.30
C MET A 1 -42.17 -56.93 -46.02
N ILE A 2 -41.73 -55.68 -46.07
CA ILE A 2 -42.40 -54.44 -46.53
C ILE A 2 -43.66 -54.16 -45.70
N CYS A 3 -43.55 -53.14 -44.84
CA CYS A 3 -44.50 -52.04 -44.52
C CYS A 3 -43.73 -51.16 -43.52
N LYS A 4 -43.08 -50.04 -43.90
CA LYS A 4 -43.62 -48.70 -44.23
C LYS A 4 -44.76 -48.27 -43.31
N GLU A 5 -44.49 -47.25 -42.49
CA GLU A 5 -45.45 -46.19 -42.19
C GLU A 5 -44.72 -44.88 -41.91
N GLU A 6 -45.30 -43.81 -42.45
CA GLU A 6 -44.75 -42.47 -42.64
C GLU A 6 -45.14 -41.50 -41.52
N ASN A 7 -44.26 -40.50 -41.34
CA ASN A 7 -44.48 -39.12 -40.91
C ASN A 7 -45.84 -38.69 -40.31
N THR A 8 -45.78 -38.00 -39.17
CA THR A 8 -46.49 -36.71 -39.00
C THR A 8 -45.81 -35.78 -38.00
N MET A 9 -45.13 -34.79 -38.58
CA MET A 9 -45.00 -33.39 -38.19
C MET A 9 -45.91 -32.91 -37.02
N PHE A 10 -45.32 -32.43 -35.91
CA PHE A 10 -45.87 -31.27 -35.17
C PHE A 10 -44.76 -30.53 -34.40
N ARG A 11 -44.61 -29.25 -34.74
CA ARG A 11 -43.76 -28.25 -34.09
C ARG A 11 -44.14 -28.06 -32.62
N LYS A 12 -43.14 -27.96 -31.74
CA LYS A 12 -43.18 -27.01 -30.62
C LYS A 12 -41.76 -26.60 -30.23
N ASP A 13 -41.35 -25.46 -30.77
CA ASP A 13 -40.18 -24.70 -30.31
C ASP A 13 -40.29 -24.49 -28.79
N ARG A 14 -39.37 -25.09 -28.05
CA ARG A 14 -39.07 -24.70 -26.67
C ARG A 14 -37.75 -23.96 -26.69
N SER A 15 -37.81 -22.68 -27.01
CA SER A 15 -36.80 -21.69 -26.66
C SER A 15 -36.71 -21.67 -25.12
N ARG A 16 -35.79 -22.46 -24.56
CA ARG A 16 -35.38 -22.32 -23.17
C ARG A 16 -34.53 -21.07 -23.09
N ALA A 17 -35.17 -19.97 -22.70
CA ALA A 17 -34.48 -18.80 -22.17
C ALA A 17 -33.69 -19.25 -20.93
N LEU A 18 -32.39 -19.41 -21.08
CA LEU A 18 -31.45 -19.42 -19.96
C LEU A 18 -31.48 -18.02 -19.36
N GLY A 19 -32.33 -17.84 -18.35
CA GLY A 19 -32.31 -16.68 -17.47
C GLY A 19 -30.97 -16.68 -16.73
N ILE A 20 -29.99 -15.98 -17.28
CA ILE A 20 -28.76 -15.63 -16.59
C ILE A 20 -29.19 -14.75 -15.42
N THR A 21 -29.27 -15.37 -14.24
CA THR A 21 -29.51 -14.65 -13.00
C THR A 21 -28.19 -13.96 -12.67
N CYS A 22 -28.08 -12.68 -13.01
CA CYS A 22 -27.02 -11.81 -12.51
C CYS A 22 -27.16 -11.72 -10.99
N LEU A 23 -26.46 -12.60 -10.27
CA LEU A 23 -26.13 -12.41 -8.87
C LEU A 23 -25.20 -11.20 -8.81
N ALA A 24 -25.79 -10.02 -8.60
CA ALA A 24 -25.05 -8.85 -8.21
C ALA A 24 -24.38 -9.17 -6.87
N LEU A 25 -23.07 -9.43 -6.91
CA LEU A 25 -22.19 -9.39 -5.75
C LEU A 25 -22.17 -7.94 -5.26
N ALA A 26 -23.18 -7.58 -4.47
CA ALA A 26 -23.09 -6.43 -3.59
C ALA A 26 -21.96 -6.74 -2.60
N GLY A 27 -20.76 -6.22 -2.88
CA GLY A 27 -19.64 -6.30 -1.96
C GLY A 27 -20.12 -5.79 -0.60
N LEU A 28 -20.07 -6.65 0.41
CA LEU A 28 -20.26 -6.23 1.79
C LEU A 28 -19.13 -5.26 2.12
N VAL A 29 -19.35 -3.97 1.87
CA VAL A 29 -18.66 -2.92 2.63
C VAL A 29 -19.13 -3.16 4.06
N ALA A 30 -18.26 -3.74 4.89
CA ALA A 30 -18.56 -3.97 6.29
C ALA A 30 -19.10 -2.64 6.86
N ALA A 31 -20.39 -2.64 7.24
CA ALA A 31 -21.04 -1.47 7.77
C ALA A 31 -20.21 -1.03 8.99
N ARG A 32 -19.59 0.15 8.90
CA ARG A 32 -18.85 0.71 10.03
C ARG A 32 -19.79 0.77 11.22
N PRO A 33 -19.37 0.31 12.42
CA PRO A 33 -20.21 0.37 13.62
C PRO A 33 -20.74 1.78 13.81
N GLY A 34 -22.01 1.90 14.19
CA GLY A 34 -22.80 3.13 14.20
C GLY A 34 -22.01 4.37 14.66
N LEU A 35 -21.98 5.37 13.76
CA LEU A 35 -21.14 6.57 13.72
C LEU A 35 -21.43 7.61 14.83
N ALA A 36 -21.78 7.19 16.04
CA ALA A 36 -22.03 8.11 17.15
C ALA A 36 -20.75 8.84 17.62
N ASP A 37 -19.56 8.33 17.26
CA ASP A 37 -18.28 8.97 17.61
C ASP A 37 -17.23 8.81 16.49
N GLU A 38 -17.55 9.30 15.29
CA GLU A 38 -16.60 9.37 14.16
C GLU A 38 -15.29 10.08 14.56
N GLY A 39 -15.38 11.13 15.39
CA GLY A 39 -14.23 11.89 15.85
C GLY A 39 -13.25 11.03 16.66
N ALA A 40 -13.73 10.24 17.62
CA ALA A 40 -12.85 9.35 18.38
C ALA A 40 -12.19 8.27 17.53
N TRP A 41 -12.87 7.76 16.49
CA TRP A 41 -12.23 6.83 15.56
C TRP A 41 -11.05 7.49 14.83
N LEU A 42 -11.25 8.68 14.26
CA LEU A 42 -10.19 9.37 13.53
C LEU A 42 -9.00 9.75 14.45
N LYS A 43 -9.27 10.06 15.73
CA LYS A 43 -8.23 10.25 16.76
C LYS A 43 -7.39 8.98 16.99
N LYS A 44 -7.96 7.77 16.88
CA LYS A 44 -7.20 6.50 16.96
C LYS A 44 -6.18 6.31 15.83
N LEU A 45 -6.41 6.95 14.68
CA LEU A 45 -5.50 6.91 13.53
C LEU A 45 -4.35 7.93 13.66
N THR A 46 -4.46 8.85 14.61
CA THR A 46 -3.53 9.94 14.80
C THR A 46 -2.59 9.63 15.97
N VAL A 47 -1.32 9.99 15.81
CA VAL A 47 -0.25 9.75 16.78
C VAL A 47 0.29 11.10 17.25
N GLN A 48 0.40 11.29 18.55
CA GLN A 48 1.07 12.45 19.12
C GLN A 48 2.56 12.18 19.05
N ILE A 49 3.32 13.12 18.50
CA ILE A 49 4.76 13.05 18.44
C ILE A 49 5.31 14.12 19.38
N GLN A 50 6.08 13.68 20.35
CA GLN A 50 6.74 14.56 21.32
C GLN A 50 8.26 14.49 21.09
N VAL A 51 8.91 15.64 21.09
CA VAL A 51 10.36 15.73 20.86
C VAL A 51 10.97 16.55 21.98
N GLN A 52 11.91 15.94 22.71
CA GLN A 52 12.70 16.62 23.72
C GLN A 52 14.06 16.98 23.12
N ARG A 53 14.41 18.27 23.19
CA ARG A 53 15.71 18.77 22.71
C ARG A 53 16.66 19.07 23.86
N GLU A 54 17.94 19.09 23.55
CA GLU A 54 19.00 19.50 24.48
C GLU A 54 18.92 21.00 24.75
N GLY A 55 18.89 21.36 26.03
CA GLY A 55 18.82 22.76 26.49
C GLY A 55 17.41 23.36 26.51
N GLU A 56 16.36 22.62 26.15
CA GLU A 56 14.97 23.07 26.22
C GLU A 56 14.26 22.53 27.46
N ASP A 57 13.60 23.42 28.22
CA ASP A 57 12.90 23.06 29.46
C ASP A 57 11.59 22.28 29.22
N ALA A 58 11.03 22.38 28.01
CA ALA A 58 9.76 21.76 27.66
C ALA A 58 9.87 21.07 26.29
N PRO A 59 9.24 19.89 26.13
CA PRO A 59 9.24 19.22 24.85
C PRO A 59 8.37 19.94 23.81
N GLU A 60 8.74 19.79 22.54
CA GLU A 60 7.94 20.20 21.40
C GLU A 60 6.94 19.09 21.03
N PHE A 61 5.86 19.48 20.35
CA PHE A 61 4.78 18.57 20.02
C PHE A 61 4.31 18.76 18.57
N GLY A 62 4.07 17.64 17.91
CA GLY A 62 3.38 17.56 16.65
C GLY A 62 2.46 16.36 16.62
N SER A 63 1.98 16.06 15.43
CA SER A 63 1.12 14.93 15.16
C SER A 63 1.70 14.08 14.03
N GLY A 64 1.22 12.86 13.92
CA GLY A 64 1.50 11.92 12.85
C GLY A 64 0.26 11.10 12.54
N VAL A 65 0.27 10.37 11.44
CA VAL A 65 -0.80 9.43 11.08
C VAL A 65 -0.23 8.04 10.89
N VAL A 66 -0.89 7.03 11.45
CA VAL A 66 -0.56 5.63 11.17
C VAL A 66 -1.04 5.31 9.76
N LEU A 67 -0.11 5.11 8.82
CA LEU A 67 -0.47 4.67 7.47
C LEU A 67 -0.70 3.17 7.40
N CYS A 68 0.02 2.40 8.22
CA CYS A 68 0.04 0.95 8.10
C CYS A 68 0.65 0.27 9.32
N SER A 69 0.26 -0.99 9.54
CA SER A 69 0.87 -1.90 10.50
C SER A 69 1.09 -3.25 9.81
N GLN A 70 2.34 -3.68 9.64
CA GLN A 70 2.67 -4.94 8.98
C GLN A 70 3.99 -5.53 9.52
N ASP A 71 4.04 -6.85 9.70
CA ASP A 71 5.25 -7.62 10.05
C ASP A 71 5.97 -7.08 11.30
N ASP A 72 5.20 -6.82 12.37
CA ASP A 72 5.67 -6.18 13.61
C ASP A 72 6.18 -4.74 13.44
N PHE A 73 5.93 -4.09 12.31
CA PHE A 73 6.25 -2.68 12.11
C PHE A 73 5.01 -1.82 11.99
N VAL A 74 5.07 -0.63 12.60
CA VAL A 74 4.10 0.44 12.44
C VAL A 74 4.75 1.59 11.68
N TYR A 75 4.07 2.06 10.64
CA TYR A 75 4.55 3.12 9.76
C TYR A 75 3.73 4.38 9.97
N ILE A 76 4.39 5.42 10.47
CA ILE A 76 3.79 6.71 10.81
C ILE A 76 4.37 7.77 9.88
N VAL A 77 3.51 8.56 9.24
CA VAL A 77 3.96 9.75 8.51
C VAL A 77 3.69 10.99 9.37
N THR A 78 4.66 11.90 9.39
CA THR A 78 4.59 13.19 10.07
C THR A 78 5.29 14.26 9.23
N ALA A 79 5.25 15.51 9.70
CA ALA A 79 6.02 16.58 9.11
C ALA A 79 7.48 16.49 9.60
N TYR A 80 8.43 16.72 8.70
CA TYR A 80 9.85 16.64 9.01
C TYR A 80 10.24 17.66 10.09
N HIS A 81 9.66 18.86 10.06
CA HIS A 81 9.93 19.90 11.05
C HIS A 81 9.47 19.58 12.49
N VAL A 82 8.58 18.59 12.66
CA VAL A 82 8.18 18.12 14.01
C VAL A 82 9.38 17.48 14.72
N ILE A 83 10.22 16.76 13.99
CA ILE A 83 11.43 16.12 14.55
C ILE A 83 12.65 17.04 14.40
N TYR A 84 12.83 17.64 13.24
CA TYR A 84 14.01 18.41 12.87
C TYR A 84 13.66 19.88 12.71
N GLU A 85 14.04 20.73 13.65
CA GLU A 85 13.71 22.16 13.62
C GLU A 85 14.02 22.80 12.24
N ARG A 86 13.10 23.63 11.73
CA ARG A 86 13.34 24.48 10.56
C ARG A 86 14.19 25.68 10.98
N GLN A 87 15.45 25.48 11.35
CA GLN A 87 16.34 26.62 11.56
C GLN A 87 16.73 27.23 10.20
N PRO A 88 16.43 28.53 9.95
CA PRO A 88 16.89 29.21 8.76
C PRO A 88 18.42 29.24 8.76
N GLY A 89 19.05 28.50 7.85
CA GLY A 89 20.51 28.45 7.70
C GLY A 89 21.22 27.32 8.46
N ALA A 90 20.52 26.49 9.23
CA ALA A 90 21.14 25.28 9.77
C ALA A 90 21.41 24.27 8.66
N ILE A 91 22.58 23.62 8.72
CA ILE A 91 22.93 22.53 7.82
C ILE A 91 21.92 21.41 8.05
N ARG A 92 21.15 21.07 7.00
CA ARG A 92 20.14 20.00 7.03
C ARG A 92 20.72 18.74 7.67
N GLY A 93 20.03 18.24 8.69
CA GLY A 93 20.28 16.92 9.27
C GLY A 93 21.14 16.87 10.52
N SER A 94 21.48 18.00 11.16
CA SER A 94 22.07 17.92 12.49
C SER A 94 21.02 17.43 13.50
N ARG A 95 21.03 16.12 13.77
CA ARG A 95 20.35 15.49 14.91
C ARG A 95 20.89 15.95 16.26
N SER A 96 21.93 16.79 16.27
CA SER A 96 22.78 17.04 17.43
C SER A 96 22.03 17.45 18.69
N ASN A 97 20.79 17.93 18.57
CA ASN A 97 20.05 18.44 19.71
C ASN A 97 18.78 17.64 20.04
N VAL A 98 18.43 16.55 19.33
CA VAL A 98 17.24 15.73 19.70
C VAL A 98 17.67 14.63 20.68
N ILE A 99 17.22 14.73 21.93
CA ILE A 99 17.53 13.76 23.00
C ILE A 99 16.55 12.59 22.99
N GLN A 100 15.28 12.87 22.73
CA GLN A 100 14.22 11.88 22.86
C GLN A 100 13.05 12.20 21.94
N THR A 101 12.50 11.16 21.33
CA THR A 101 11.26 11.22 20.56
C THR A 101 10.28 10.20 21.15
N GLU A 102 9.06 10.63 21.44
CA GLU A 102 8.00 9.74 21.92
C GLU A 102 6.80 9.76 20.97
N ALA A 103 6.27 8.57 20.68
CA ALA A 103 5.02 8.41 19.95
C ALA A 103 3.91 7.96 20.91
N ARG A 104 2.85 8.75 21.06
CA ARG A 104 1.71 8.44 21.93
C ARG A 104 0.45 8.24 21.09
N PHE A 105 -0.21 7.11 21.28
CA PHE A 105 -1.41 6.75 20.53
C PHE A 105 -2.67 7.03 21.37
N PHE A 106 -3.73 7.52 20.73
CA PHE A 106 -5.00 7.75 21.41
C PHE A 106 -5.54 6.45 22.04
N GLN A 107 -5.91 6.49 23.32
CA GLN A 107 -6.41 5.36 24.11
C GLN A 107 -5.45 4.16 24.26
N VAL A 108 -4.15 4.34 24.02
CA VAL A 108 -3.12 3.38 24.41
C VAL A 108 -2.43 3.92 25.66
N ALA A 109 -2.60 3.22 26.78
CA ALA A 109 -2.19 3.72 28.11
C ALA A 109 -0.67 3.93 28.26
N GLU A 110 0.14 3.21 27.47
CA GLU A 110 1.59 3.28 27.55
C GLU A 110 2.17 3.97 26.30
N PRO A 111 2.93 5.08 26.46
CA PRO A 111 3.64 5.71 25.36
C PRO A 111 4.76 4.79 24.85
N VAL A 112 5.03 4.83 23.55
CA VAL A 112 6.23 4.21 23.00
C VAL A 112 7.34 5.24 23.13
N VAL A 113 8.17 5.06 24.15
CA VAL A 113 9.24 5.99 24.55
C VAL A 113 10.57 5.52 23.97
N GLU A 114 11.30 6.42 23.34
CA GLU A 114 12.71 6.21 23.01
C GLU A 114 13.60 7.18 23.79
N THR A 115 14.66 6.66 24.41
CA THR A 115 15.76 7.45 24.97
C THR A 115 17.05 7.09 24.24
N GLN A 116 17.85 8.08 23.87
CA GLN A 116 19.12 7.96 23.13
C GLN A 116 20.20 7.06 23.80
N GLY A 117 19.94 6.53 25.01
CA GLY A 117 20.91 5.80 25.84
C GLY A 117 20.87 4.26 25.80
N ASP A 118 19.90 3.60 25.16
CA ASP A 118 19.79 2.13 25.17
C ASP A 118 19.93 1.54 23.75
N LEU A 119 21.14 1.11 23.41
CA LEU A 119 21.68 1.14 22.04
C LEU A 119 21.44 -0.10 21.18
N ASP A 120 20.67 -1.11 21.61
CA ASP A 120 20.92 -2.44 21.05
C ASP A 120 19.80 -3.22 20.35
N ARG A 121 18.58 -2.70 20.05
CA ARG A 121 17.75 -3.30 18.96
C ARG A 121 16.40 -2.68 18.54
N LYS A 122 15.86 -1.62 19.15
CA LYS A 122 14.47 -1.16 18.85
C LYS A 122 14.35 0.33 18.52
N GLN A 123 15.37 0.90 17.90
CA GLN A 123 15.31 2.32 17.53
C GLN A 123 14.33 2.52 16.37
N PRO A 124 13.45 3.54 16.45
CA PRO A 124 12.67 4.01 15.33
C PRO A 124 13.58 4.34 14.14
N ARG A 125 13.12 3.99 12.94
CA ARG A 125 13.79 4.44 11.72
C ARG A 125 13.13 5.71 11.24
N PHE A 126 13.95 6.75 11.05
CA PHE A 126 13.52 8.04 10.53
C PHE A 126 14.00 8.18 9.10
N GLU A 127 13.06 8.28 8.18
CA GLU A 127 13.33 8.30 6.76
C GLU A 127 12.79 9.60 6.13
N PRO A 128 13.60 10.66 6.06
CA PRO A 128 13.15 11.93 5.50
C PRO A 128 12.81 11.77 4.03
N TYR A 129 11.82 12.53 3.56
CA TYR A 129 11.54 12.63 2.15
C TYR A 129 12.61 13.49 1.47
N PRO A 130 13.24 13.03 0.36
CA PRO A 130 14.33 13.75 -0.30
C PRO A 130 13.94 15.11 -0.87
N VAL A 131 12.64 15.42 -1.03
CA VAL A 131 12.15 16.73 -1.48
C VAL A 131 11.79 17.56 -0.26
N PRO A 132 12.69 18.44 0.20
CA PRO A 132 12.58 19.10 1.49
C PRO A 132 11.42 20.09 1.56
N GLU A 133 10.99 20.61 0.40
CA GLU A 133 9.87 21.55 0.29
C GLU A 133 8.54 20.89 0.74
N LYS A 134 8.44 19.56 0.67
CA LYS A 134 7.25 18.83 1.16
C LYS A 134 7.26 18.63 2.66
N ASP A 135 8.43 18.71 3.30
CA ASP A 135 8.56 18.61 4.74
C ASP A 135 7.91 17.35 5.32
N LEU A 136 8.14 16.19 4.69
CA LEU A 136 7.61 14.90 5.11
C LEU A 136 8.68 14.00 5.72
N LEU A 137 8.27 13.20 6.71
CA LEU A 137 9.11 12.22 7.38
C LEU A 137 8.31 10.93 7.62
N LEU A 138 8.91 9.80 7.27
CA LEU A 138 8.41 8.48 7.63
C LEU A 138 9.12 7.97 8.89
N LEU A 139 8.34 7.57 9.88
CA LEU A 139 8.76 6.96 11.13
C LEU A 139 8.33 5.49 11.14
N THR A 140 9.28 4.58 11.32
CA THR A 140 9.01 3.13 11.42
C THR A 140 9.31 2.65 12.83
N LEU A 141 8.31 2.10 13.51
CA LEU A 141 8.41 1.57 14.87
C LEU A 141 8.29 0.04 14.87
N ASP A 142 9.14 -0.64 15.63
CA ASP A 142 8.99 -2.09 15.90
C ASP A 142 7.94 -2.28 17.01
N MET A 143 6.74 -2.65 16.61
CA MET A 143 5.58 -2.89 17.46
C MET A 143 4.80 -4.11 16.99
N ARG A 144 4.73 -5.14 17.86
CA ARG A 144 3.93 -6.36 17.62
C ARG A 144 2.42 -6.18 17.74
N LYS A 145 1.96 -4.95 17.96
CA LYS A 145 0.55 -4.63 18.16
C LYS A 145 0.00 -4.07 16.87
N GLU A 146 -1.05 -4.71 16.35
CA GLU A 146 -1.80 -4.17 15.22
C GLU A 146 -2.52 -2.89 15.65
N LEU A 147 -2.21 -1.80 14.95
CA LEU A 147 -2.83 -0.49 15.19
C LEU A 147 -3.82 -0.16 14.08
N PRO A 148 -4.91 0.55 14.40
CA PRO A 148 -5.78 1.10 13.37
C PRO A 148 -4.98 2.09 12.53
N HIS A 149 -5.16 2.02 11.21
CA HIS A 149 -4.41 2.81 10.24
C HIS A 149 -5.35 3.48 9.25
N ALA A 150 -4.90 4.61 8.71
CA ALA A 150 -5.66 5.42 7.79
C ALA A 150 -5.71 4.80 6.39
N THR A 151 -6.89 4.82 5.77
CA THR A 151 -7.05 4.44 4.36
C THR A 151 -6.94 5.70 3.50
N PRO A 152 -6.18 5.70 2.40
CA PRO A 152 -6.15 6.82 1.46
C PRO A 152 -7.54 7.18 0.97
N GLY A 153 -7.90 8.46 1.06
CA GLY A 153 -9.14 9.01 0.52
C GLY A 153 -9.01 9.35 -0.97
N GLN A 154 -10.14 9.63 -1.61
CA GLN A 154 -10.15 10.10 -2.99
C GLN A 154 -9.89 11.61 -3.02
N LEU A 155 -8.82 12.02 -3.69
CA LEU A 155 -8.50 13.44 -3.82
C LEU A 155 -9.47 14.15 -4.79
N PRO A 156 -9.80 15.43 -4.52
CA PRO A 156 -10.49 16.27 -5.50
C PRO A 156 -9.64 16.42 -6.76
N THR A 157 -10.28 16.26 -7.91
CA THR A 157 -9.70 16.68 -9.19
C THR A 157 -9.88 18.19 -9.36
N ALA A 158 -9.04 18.85 -10.17
CA ALA A 158 -9.17 20.29 -10.43
C ALA A 158 -10.57 20.69 -10.95
N VAL A 159 -11.28 19.76 -11.59
CA VAL A 159 -12.63 19.95 -12.15
C VAL A 159 -13.73 19.88 -11.08
N THR A 160 -13.47 19.25 -9.92
CA THR A 160 -14.50 18.93 -8.90
C THR A 160 -14.43 19.82 -7.65
N LEU A 161 -13.59 20.86 -7.65
CA LEU A 161 -13.49 21.84 -6.56
C LEU A 161 -14.65 22.85 -6.57
N ASN A 162 -15.89 22.38 -6.74
CA ASN A 162 -17.06 23.18 -6.37
C ASN A 162 -17.26 23.05 -4.86
N THR A 163 -17.25 24.17 -4.15
CA THR A 163 -16.75 24.31 -2.77
C THR A 163 -17.64 23.72 -1.67
N ALA A 164 -18.85 23.24 -1.98
CA ALA A 164 -19.80 22.78 -0.97
C ALA A 164 -19.60 21.33 -0.51
N ASP A 165 -18.97 20.47 -1.32
CA ASP A 165 -19.01 19.01 -1.10
C ASP A 165 -17.75 18.43 -0.42
N TRP A 166 -16.68 19.23 -0.30
CA TRP A 166 -15.40 18.76 0.26
C TRP A 166 -15.21 19.16 1.72
N GLU A 167 -16.14 18.73 2.58
CA GLU A 167 -15.98 18.82 4.03
C GLU A 167 -14.75 18.02 4.47
N VAL A 168 -13.88 18.64 5.25
CA VAL A 168 -12.65 18.03 5.78
C VAL A 168 -12.53 18.16 7.28
N ARG A 169 -11.77 17.24 7.88
CA ARG A 169 -11.47 17.19 9.30
C ARG A 169 -9.97 17.10 9.50
N ALA A 170 -9.38 18.14 10.08
CA ALA A 170 -8.00 18.12 10.53
C ALA A 170 -7.96 17.65 11.98
N ILE A 171 -7.01 16.76 12.30
CA ILE A 171 -6.82 16.26 13.66
C ILE A 171 -5.38 16.51 14.09
N GLY A 172 -5.21 16.99 15.31
CA GLY A 172 -3.91 17.20 15.92
C GLY A 172 -3.95 17.14 17.44
N TYR A 173 -2.77 17.04 18.04
CA TYR A 173 -2.58 17.15 19.48
C TYR A 173 -2.20 18.60 19.83
N ALA A 174 -3.17 19.41 20.20
CA ALA A 174 -3.02 20.86 20.33
C ALA A 174 -3.42 21.37 21.72
N LYS A 175 -3.05 22.62 22.00
CA LYS A 175 -3.30 23.29 23.27
C LYS A 175 -4.68 23.97 23.24
N GLU A 176 -5.71 23.28 23.73
CA GLU A 176 -7.10 23.76 23.59
C GLU A 176 -7.58 24.63 24.77
N THR A 177 -6.94 24.58 25.94
CA THR A 177 -7.52 25.19 27.16
C THR A 177 -6.83 26.48 27.64
N ARG A 178 -7.59 27.37 28.30
CA ARG A 178 -7.07 28.51 29.08
C ARG A 178 -6.04 28.10 30.14
N LYS A 179 -6.07 26.84 30.57
CA LYS A 179 -5.13 26.25 31.53
C LYS A 179 -3.86 25.71 30.88
N GLY A 180 -3.82 25.65 29.56
CA GLY A 180 -2.69 25.14 28.79
C GLY A 180 -2.58 23.62 28.74
N GLU A 181 -3.61 22.89 29.14
CA GLU A 181 -3.72 21.45 28.95
C GLU A 181 -3.85 21.13 27.45
N LYS A 182 -3.10 20.11 27.00
CA LYS A 182 -3.06 19.65 25.62
C LYS A 182 -3.99 18.47 25.44
N GLU A 183 -4.77 18.47 24.37
CA GLU A 183 -5.72 17.40 24.07
C GLU A 183 -5.80 17.12 22.57
N TRP A 184 -6.53 16.05 22.24
CA TRP A 184 -6.79 15.66 20.86
C TRP A 184 -7.92 16.51 20.28
N VAL A 185 -7.55 17.37 19.34
CA VAL A 185 -8.44 18.38 18.78
C VAL A 185 -8.84 18.01 17.37
N GLU A 186 -10.14 18.12 17.07
CA GLU A 186 -10.67 18.04 15.71
C GLU A 186 -11.10 19.43 15.25
N ARG A 187 -10.74 19.80 14.01
CA ARG A 187 -11.13 21.06 13.38
C ARG A 187 -11.74 20.75 12.02
N LYS A 188 -12.97 21.21 11.83
CA LYS A 188 -13.71 21.04 10.58
C LYS A 188 -13.44 22.19 9.63
N GLY A 189 -13.51 21.92 8.34
CA GLY A 189 -13.38 22.93 7.29
C GLY A 189 -13.79 22.37 5.94
N ALA A 190 -13.29 22.99 4.88
CA ALA A 190 -13.45 22.55 3.51
C ALA A 190 -12.14 22.68 2.74
N ILE A 191 -11.93 21.83 1.72
CA ILE A 191 -10.88 22.08 0.73
C ILE A 191 -11.22 23.38 -0.02
N LEU A 192 -10.28 24.32 -0.03
CA LEU A 192 -10.41 25.58 -0.74
C LEU A 192 -9.87 25.47 -2.16
N ARG A 193 -8.69 24.87 -2.31
CA ARG A 193 -8.01 24.68 -3.60
C ARG A 193 -6.84 23.71 -3.49
N ARG A 194 -6.32 23.30 -4.65
CA ARG A 194 -5.06 22.54 -4.78
C ARG A 194 -4.06 23.40 -5.55
N ASP A 195 -2.98 23.80 -4.87
CA ASP A 195 -1.93 24.66 -5.44
C ASP A 195 -0.70 23.82 -5.71
N GLY A 196 -0.68 23.18 -6.89
CA GLY A 196 0.35 22.24 -7.30
C GLY A 196 0.49 21.07 -6.32
N ASP A 197 1.39 21.27 -5.37
CA ASP A 197 1.88 20.29 -4.44
C ASP A 197 1.17 20.25 -3.08
N PHE A 198 0.23 21.17 -2.87
CA PHE A 198 -0.44 21.32 -1.60
C PHE A 198 -1.95 21.39 -1.74
N LEU A 199 -2.66 20.84 -0.75
CA LEU A 199 -4.07 21.10 -0.50
C LEU A 199 -4.17 22.28 0.47
N ASN A 200 -4.92 23.31 0.09
CA ASN A 200 -5.27 24.39 1.00
C ASN A 200 -6.69 24.20 1.50
N HIS A 201 -6.91 24.37 2.81
CA HIS A 201 -8.20 24.12 3.44
C HIS A 201 -8.53 25.15 4.52
N SER A 202 -9.82 25.28 4.84
CA SER A 202 -10.30 26.25 5.82
C SER A 202 -10.31 25.76 7.27
N ALA A 203 -10.02 24.47 7.52
CA ALA A 203 -9.93 23.96 8.89
C ALA A 203 -8.86 24.73 9.67
N GLN A 204 -9.24 25.28 10.84
CA GLN A 204 -8.37 26.11 11.65
C GLN A 204 -7.25 25.27 12.27
N LEU A 205 -6.01 25.52 11.87
CA LEU A 205 -4.84 24.83 12.40
C LEU A 205 -4.21 25.62 13.55
N GLU A 206 -3.68 24.88 14.52
CA GLU A 206 -2.98 25.38 15.69
C GLU A 206 -1.62 24.66 15.84
N GLU A 207 -0.78 25.15 16.74
CA GLU A 207 0.46 24.44 17.10
C GLU A 207 0.13 23.02 17.58
N GLY A 208 0.89 22.03 17.08
CA GLY A 208 0.65 20.61 17.32
C GLY A 208 -0.11 19.88 16.20
N PHE A 209 -0.74 20.59 15.26
CA PHE A 209 -1.37 19.96 14.07
C PHE A 209 -0.38 19.52 13.00
N SER A 210 0.84 20.06 13.00
CA SER A 210 1.88 19.70 12.04
C SER A 210 2.16 18.19 12.04
N GLY A 211 2.17 17.60 10.85
CA GLY A 211 2.26 16.16 10.62
C GLY A 211 0.97 15.38 10.85
N GLY A 212 -0.08 16.02 11.37
CA GLY A 212 -1.38 15.40 11.58
C GLY A 212 -2.17 15.19 10.30
N PRO A 213 -3.18 14.31 10.29
CA PRO A 213 -3.96 13.99 9.11
C PRO A 213 -5.01 15.06 8.77
N LEU A 214 -5.32 15.13 7.48
CA LEU A 214 -6.49 15.79 6.92
C LEU A 214 -7.41 14.72 6.31
N PHE A 215 -8.59 14.52 6.88
CA PHE A 215 -9.56 13.52 6.42
C PHE A 215 -10.71 14.14 5.64
N ASP A 216 -11.30 13.37 4.72
CA ASP A 216 -12.62 13.67 4.15
C ASP A 216 -13.75 13.29 5.13
N LYS A 217 -14.99 13.61 4.76
CA LYS A 217 -16.20 13.26 5.52
C LYS A 217 -16.37 11.75 5.76
N ALA A 218 -15.85 10.92 4.85
CA ALA A 218 -15.86 9.46 4.97
C ALA A 218 -14.65 8.92 5.76
N GLY A 219 -13.81 9.77 6.34
CA GLY A 219 -12.61 9.37 7.07
C GLY A 219 -11.47 8.85 6.20
N GLY A 220 -11.53 9.07 4.89
CA GLY A 220 -10.42 8.83 3.97
C GLY A 220 -9.33 9.89 4.15
N LEU A 221 -8.07 9.47 4.21
CA LEU A 221 -6.93 10.37 4.37
C LEU A 221 -6.66 11.13 3.08
N LEU A 222 -6.87 12.45 3.08
CA LEU A 222 -6.61 13.33 1.96
C LEU A 222 -5.19 13.90 1.97
N GLY A 223 -4.57 14.08 3.13
CA GLY A 223 -3.23 14.63 3.21
C GLY A 223 -2.68 14.76 4.62
N ILE A 224 -1.48 15.34 4.71
CA ILE A 224 -0.72 15.57 5.95
C ILE A 224 -0.56 17.07 6.15
N ASN A 225 -1.10 17.62 7.23
CA ASN A 225 -1.02 19.03 7.56
C ASN A 225 0.45 19.41 7.82
N ILE A 226 0.96 20.46 7.17
CA ILE A 226 2.35 20.91 7.35
C ILE A 226 2.39 22.26 8.03
N GLN A 227 1.59 23.21 7.56
CA GLN A 227 1.63 24.59 8.06
C GLN A 227 0.30 25.28 7.78
N PHE A 228 0.16 26.51 8.27
CA PHE A 228 -0.86 27.44 7.80
C PHE A 228 -0.18 28.56 7.01
N ILE A 229 -0.89 29.13 6.05
CA ILE A 229 -0.45 30.27 5.25
C ILE A 229 -1.50 31.38 5.30
N LYS A 230 -1.13 32.60 4.88
CA LYS A 230 -2.12 33.64 4.59
C LYS A 230 -2.88 33.26 3.32
N ASP A 231 -4.20 33.48 3.30
CA ASP A 231 -4.98 33.24 2.09
C ASP A 231 -4.63 34.31 1.04
N PRO A 232 -4.16 33.95 -0.17
CA PRO A 232 -3.92 34.90 -1.25
C PRO A 232 -5.17 35.69 -1.66
N ALA A 233 -6.36 35.14 -1.39
CA ALA A 233 -7.63 35.84 -1.63
C ALA A 233 -8.03 36.80 -0.50
N ASP A 234 -7.48 36.62 0.71
CA ASP A 234 -7.77 37.41 1.90
C ASP A 234 -6.60 37.30 2.89
N GLU A 235 -5.67 38.25 2.86
CA GLU A 235 -4.46 38.20 3.70
C GLU A 235 -4.74 38.23 5.21
N SER A 236 -5.94 38.65 5.61
CA SER A 236 -6.38 38.64 7.01
C SER A 236 -6.73 37.23 7.49
N ARG A 237 -7.04 36.33 6.56
CA ARG A 237 -7.42 34.95 6.81
C ARG A 237 -6.20 34.03 6.77
N ARG A 238 -6.11 33.12 7.74
CA ARG A 238 -5.17 32.00 7.73
C ARG A 238 -5.89 30.74 7.28
N ILE A 239 -5.24 29.99 6.40
CA ILE A 239 -5.73 28.72 5.87
C ILE A 239 -4.69 27.63 6.12
N GLY A 240 -5.14 26.40 6.33
CA GLY A 240 -4.25 25.26 6.49
C GLY A 240 -3.73 24.77 5.15
N GLN A 241 -2.51 24.25 5.17
CA GLN A 241 -1.81 23.69 4.02
C GLN A 241 -1.35 22.27 4.35
N ALA A 242 -1.73 21.31 3.50
CA ALA A 242 -1.41 19.89 3.65
C ALA A 242 -0.76 19.32 2.40
N VAL A 243 0.16 18.37 2.55
CA VAL A 243 0.68 17.58 1.41
C VAL A 243 -0.35 16.51 1.06
N PRO A 244 -0.84 16.45 -0.18
CA PRO A 244 -1.88 15.49 -0.56
C PRO A 244 -1.38 14.04 -0.51
N ILE A 245 -2.30 13.11 -0.26
CA ILE A 245 -2.00 11.69 -0.02
C ILE A 245 -1.36 10.99 -1.23
N ASP A 246 -1.61 11.46 -2.45
CA ASP A 246 -0.96 10.94 -3.66
C ASP A 246 0.55 11.23 -3.65
N GLN A 247 0.96 12.41 -3.17
CA GLN A 247 2.37 12.77 -3.01
C GLN A 247 3.03 12.04 -1.84
N VAL A 248 2.30 11.83 -0.74
CA VAL A 248 2.79 10.99 0.37
C VAL A 248 3.02 9.55 -0.11
N ARG A 249 2.11 9.03 -0.95
CA ARG A 249 2.26 7.73 -1.61
C ARG A 249 3.44 7.68 -2.53
N GLU A 250 3.59 8.65 -3.43
CA GLU A 250 4.77 8.73 -4.30
C GLU A 250 6.06 8.73 -3.46
N ALA A 251 6.08 9.54 -2.40
CA ALA A 251 7.22 9.75 -1.54
C ALA A 251 7.72 8.48 -0.85
N PHE A 252 6.79 7.62 -0.42
CA PHE A 252 7.09 6.47 0.42
C PHE A 252 6.72 5.12 -0.22
N SER A 253 6.25 5.09 -1.47
CA SER A 253 5.86 3.87 -2.20
C SER A 253 6.95 2.79 -2.25
N LYS A 254 8.23 3.19 -2.29
CA LYS A 254 9.38 2.28 -2.30
C LYS A 254 9.79 1.78 -0.92
N LYS A 255 9.30 2.44 0.13
CA LYS A 255 9.69 2.21 1.54
C LYS A 255 8.57 1.52 2.32
N LEU A 256 7.32 1.72 1.91
CA LEU A 256 6.14 1.14 2.51
C LEU A 256 5.71 -0.12 1.74
N PRO A 257 5.24 -1.16 2.45
CA PRO A 257 4.57 -2.28 1.83
C PRO A 257 3.39 -1.83 0.95
N ALA A 258 3.16 -2.51 -0.18
CA ALA A 258 2.06 -2.18 -1.09
C ALA A 258 0.67 -2.26 -0.42
N SER A 259 0.53 -3.14 0.57
CA SER A 259 -0.66 -3.28 1.43
C SER A 259 -1.10 -1.98 2.10
N CYS A 260 -0.16 -1.06 2.36
CA CYS A 260 -0.39 0.17 3.10
C CYS A 260 -1.17 1.23 2.31
N TRP A 261 -1.31 1.08 0.98
CA TRP A 261 -1.97 2.09 0.12
C TRP A 261 -3.43 1.77 -0.22
N GLY A 262 -4.00 0.74 0.40
CA GLY A 262 -5.45 0.61 0.50
C GLY A 262 -6.20 0.20 -0.77
N ASN A 263 -5.55 -0.38 -1.77
CA ASN A 263 -6.30 -1.16 -2.76
C ASN A 263 -6.51 -2.57 -2.21
N GLN A 264 -7.55 -2.75 -1.38
CA GLN A 264 -7.86 -4.04 -0.76
C GLN A 264 -7.99 -5.14 -1.82
N GLU A 265 -8.55 -4.82 -2.98
CA GLU A 265 -8.63 -5.73 -4.12
C GLU A 265 -7.24 -6.13 -4.63
N GLU A 266 -6.31 -5.19 -4.77
CA GLU A 266 -4.93 -5.46 -5.18
C GLU A 266 -4.13 -6.22 -4.10
N LEU A 267 -4.42 -5.97 -2.82
CA LEU A 267 -3.85 -6.75 -1.72
C LEU A 267 -4.39 -8.18 -1.73
N GLU A 268 -5.69 -8.36 -1.97
CA GLU A 268 -6.32 -9.67 -2.11
C GLU A 268 -5.77 -10.41 -3.33
N LYS A 269 -5.59 -9.72 -4.47
CA LYS A 269 -4.90 -10.25 -5.65
C LYS A 269 -3.45 -10.64 -5.34
N THR A 270 -2.69 -9.78 -4.67
CA THR A 270 -1.30 -10.07 -4.25
C THR A 270 -1.24 -11.29 -3.32
N ARG A 271 -2.14 -11.39 -2.34
CA ARG A 271 -2.23 -12.55 -1.44
C ARG A 271 -2.62 -13.83 -2.19
N SER A 272 -3.59 -13.73 -3.09
CA SER A 272 -4.01 -14.82 -3.99
C SER A 272 -2.83 -15.28 -4.86
N ALA A 273 -2.11 -14.35 -5.46
CA ALA A 273 -0.94 -14.58 -6.30
C ALA A 273 0.18 -15.29 -5.52
N HIS A 274 0.54 -14.78 -4.34
CA HIS A 274 1.55 -15.39 -3.47
C HIS A 274 1.16 -16.81 -3.01
N SER A 275 -0.11 -17.02 -2.64
CA SER A 275 -0.63 -18.34 -2.26
C SER A 275 -0.58 -19.34 -3.43
N THR A 276 -1.02 -18.90 -4.61
CA THR A 276 -0.99 -19.69 -5.84
C THR A 276 0.45 -20.02 -6.24
N TYR A 277 1.35 -19.04 -6.20
CA TYR A 277 2.76 -19.21 -6.47
C TYR A 277 3.43 -20.20 -5.52
N LYS A 278 3.17 -20.10 -4.21
CA LYS A 278 3.66 -21.08 -3.22
C LYS A 278 3.23 -22.51 -3.56
N THR A 279 1.99 -22.69 -3.99
CA THR A 279 1.47 -23.99 -4.45
C THR A 279 2.18 -24.45 -5.72
N GLY A 280 2.44 -23.54 -6.67
CA GLY A 280 3.17 -23.88 -7.90
C GLY A 280 4.64 -24.20 -7.67
N ILE A 281 5.31 -23.56 -6.71
CA ILE A 281 6.67 -23.95 -6.28
C ILE A 281 6.69 -25.38 -5.73
N ARG A 282 5.64 -25.78 -4.99
CA ARG A 282 5.50 -27.16 -4.53
C ARG A 282 5.28 -28.13 -5.70
N ALA A 283 4.46 -27.76 -6.70
CA ALA A 283 4.29 -28.56 -7.92
C ALA A 283 5.63 -28.74 -8.67
N ILE A 284 6.44 -27.68 -8.79
CA ILE A 284 7.80 -27.74 -9.35
C ILE A 284 8.69 -28.71 -8.57
N SER A 285 8.65 -28.68 -7.23
CA SER A 285 9.47 -29.59 -6.42
C SER A 285 9.09 -31.05 -6.59
N LEU A 286 7.83 -31.32 -6.94
CA LEU A 286 7.30 -32.66 -7.23
C LEU A 286 7.42 -33.03 -8.71
N SER A 287 8.06 -32.18 -9.52
CA SER A 287 8.15 -32.32 -10.98
C SER A 287 6.79 -32.44 -11.68
N ASN A 288 5.72 -31.89 -11.09
CA ASN A 288 4.42 -31.79 -11.73
C ASN A 288 4.35 -30.53 -12.61
N TRP A 289 5.02 -30.59 -13.76
CA TRP A 289 5.27 -29.42 -14.62
C TRP A 289 4.00 -28.80 -15.22
N CYS A 290 2.97 -29.61 -15.46
CA CYS A 290 1.69 -29.16 -15.99
C CYS A 290 0.93 -28.32 -14.95
N GLU A 291 0.78 -28.83 -13.74
CA GLU A 291 0.17 -28.07 -12.64
C GLU A 291 0.99 -26.83 -12.29
N ALA A 292 2.31 -26.93 -12.35
CA ALA A 292 3.18 -25.78 -12.14
C ALA A 292 2.91 -24.66 -13.17
N GLU A 293 2.74 -25.00 -14.45
CA GLU A 293 2.40 -24.01 -15.48
C GLU A 293 1.08 -23.30 -15.18
N ASP A 294 0.01 -24.05 -14.92
CA ASP A 294 -1.32 -23.48 -14.65
C ASP A 294 -1.28 -22.54 -13.44
N LEU A 295 -0.62 -22.95 -12.36
CA LEU A 295 -0.47 -22.15 -11.15
C LEU A 295 0.37 -20.90 -11.40
N MET A 296 1.45 -20.98 -12.18
CA MET A 296 2.26 -19.80 -12.49
C MET A 296 1.49 -18.81 -13.38
N ARG A 297 0.73 -19.29 -14.37
CA ARG A 297 -0.12 -18.42 -15.21
C ARG A 297 -1.16 -17.70 -14.36
N LYS A 298 -1.84 -18.41 -13.45
CA LYS A 298 -2.81 -17.82 -12.52
C LYS A 298 -2.16 -16.80 -11.57
N ALA A 299 -0.97 -17.09 -11.05
CA ALA A 299 -0.25 -16.14 -10.21
C ALA A 299 0.14 -14.86 -10.99
N ILE A 300 0.50 -14.98 -12.27
CA ILE A 300 0.79 -13.84 -13.17
C ILE A 300 -0.47 -13.03 -13.48
N GLU A 301 -1.64 -13.67 -13.62
CA GLU A 301 -2.92 -12.99 -13.83
C GLU A 301 -3.27 -12.07 -12.64
N ASP A 302 -3.08 -12.56 -11.42
CA ASP A 302 -3.32 -11.79 -10.21
C ASP A 302 -2.24 -10.72 -9.94
N GLN A 303 -0.96 -11.05 -10.18
CA GLN A 303 0.18 -10.16 -9.98
C GLN A 303 1.28 -10.43 -11.02
N PRO A 304 1.34 -9.64 -12.12
CA PRO A 304 2.22 -9.91 -13.25
C PRO A 304 3.69 -9.50 -13.01
N LEU A 305 3.94 -8.61 -12.05
CA LEU A 305 5.27 -8.11 -11.73
C LEU A 305 5.97 -9.05 -10.75
N GLU A 306 7.17 -9.49 -11.13
CA GLU A 306 8.12 -10.20 -10.28
C GLU A 306 8.70 -9.26 -9.20
N GLY A 307 9.14 -9.84 -8.09
CA GLY A 307 9.81 -9.12 -7.01
C GLY A 307 9.12 -9.25 -5.65
N GLY A 308 9.83 -8.85 -4.59
CA GLY A 308 9.38 -9.06 -3.22
C GLY A 308 9.63 -10.48 -2.71
N SER A 309 9.27 -10.73 -1.45
CA SER A 309 9.54 -11.97 -0.74
C SER A 309 8.24 -12.73 -0.47
N VAL A 310 8.20 -14.01 -0.84
CA VAL A 310 7.10 -14.93 -0.52
C VAL A 310 7.55 -15.91 0.55
N HIS A 311 6.73 -16.01 1.59
CA HIS A 311 6.86 -17.05 2.61
C HIS A 311 6.41 -18.41 2.06
N LEU A 312 7.32 -19.39 2.04
CA LEU A 312 6.99 -20.75 1.62
C LEU A 312 6.50 -21.59 2.80
N GLN A 313 7.38 -22.01 3.70
CA GLN A 313 7.02 -22.79 4.88
C GLN A 313 8.12 -22.66 5.94
N GLY A 314 7.72 -22.59 7.22
CA GLY A 314 8.65 -22.41 8.33
C GLY A 314 9.39 -21.08 8.21
N MET A 315 10.73 -21.12 8.23
CA MET A 315 11.58 -19.93 8.09
C MET A 315 12.04 -19.68 6.64
N ARG A 316 11.47 -20.38 5.65
CA ARG A 316 11.93 -20.29 4.25
C ARG A 316 11.16 -19.22 3.49
N TYR A 317 11.91 -18.25 2.97
CA TYR A 317 11.44 -17.22 2.06
C TYR A 317 12.09 -17.40 0.68
N THR A 318 11.40 -16.97 -0.36
CA THR A 318 11.95 -16.90 -1.72
C THR A 318 11.46 -15.66 -2.44
N THR A 319 12.25 -15.15 -3.38
CA THR A 319 11.82 -14.07 -4.27
C THR A 319 10.64 -14.52 -5.13
N TYR A 320 9.58 -13.71 -5.22
CA TYR A 320 8.44 -13.95 -6.10
C TYR A 320 8.88 -13.81 -7.56
N LEU A 321 9.03 -14.93 -8.26
CA LEU A 321 9.48 -14.96 -9.67
C LEU A 321 8.57 -15.85 -10.53
N PRO A 322 7.25 -15.60 -10.61
CA PRO A 322 6.31 -16.48 -11.31
C PRO A 322 6.62 -16.62 -12.80
N VAL A 323 7.10 -15.58 -13.48
CA VAL A 323 7.39 -15.61 -14.92
C VAL A 323 8.62 -16.49 -15.21
N TYR A 324 9.66 -16.40 -14.38
CA TYR A 324 10.81 -17.32 -14.44
C TYR A 324 10.37 -18.78 -14.26
N HIS A 325 9.52 -19.06 -13.26
CA HIS A 325 9.10 -20.44 -12.97
C HIS A 325 8.10 -20.97 -14.01
N LEU A 326 7.32 -20.11 -14.66
CA LEU A 326 6.55 -20.45 -15.85
C LEU A 326 7.48 -20.90 -16.99
N GLY A 327 8.52 -20.11 -17.28
CA GLY A 327 9.54 -20.48 -18.27
C GLY A 327 10.20 -21.82 -17.95
N LEU A 328 10.50 -22.09 -16.66
CA LEU A 328 11.05 -23.37 -16.21
C LEU A 328 10.08 -24.53 -16.42
N ALA A 329 8.79 -24.37 -16.11
CA ALA A 329 7.78 -25.40 -16.33
C ALA A 329 7.65 -25.73 -17.82
N LEU A 330 7.56 -24.71 -18.68
CA LEU A 330 7.49 -24.86 -20.14
C LEU A 330 8.74 -25.52 -20.72
N TYR A 331 9.92 -25.10 -20.26
CA TYR A 331 11.20 -25.70 -20.63
C TYR A 331 11.21 -27.20 -20.31
N ARG A 332 10.70 -27.60 -19.14
CA ARG A 332 10.64 -29.02 -18.73
C ARG A 332 9.63 -29.85 -19.51
N GLN A 333 8.64 -29.22 -20.13
CA GLN A 333 7.70 -29.86 -21.04
C GLN A 333 8.22 -29.93 -22.49
N GLY A 334 9.40 -29.38 -22.79
CA GLY A 334 9.95 -29.33 -24.15
C GLY A 334 9.32 -28.26 -25.05
N ARG A 335 8.54 -27.33 -24.48
CA ARG A 335 7.89 -26.22 -25.19
C ARG A 335 8.84 -25.02 -25.29
N TRP A 336 9.91 -25.18 -26.08
CA TRP A 336 11.07 -24.27 -26.08
C TRP A 336 10.70 -22.84 -26.50
N GLY A 337 9.84 -22.69 -27.51
CA GLY A 337 9.40 -21.38 -27.99
C GLY A 337 8.61 -20.55 -26.95
N GLU A 338 7.76 -21.20 -26.15
CA GLU A 338 7.06 -20.55 -25.04
C GLU A 338 7.98 -20.29 -23.85
N ALA A 339 8.83 -21.26 -23.52
CA ALA A 339 9.82 -21.12 -22.44
C ALA A 339 10.75 -19.93 -22.70
N TYR A 340 11.27 -19.78 -23.92
CA TYR A 340 12.12 -18.66 -24.31
C TYR A 340 11.41 -17.31 -24.13
N ARG A 341 10.14 -17.20 -24.53
CA ARG A 341 9.34 -15.97 -24.33
C ARG A 341 9.19 -15.62 -22.86
N ALA A 342 8.80 -16.60 -22.03
CA ALA A 342 8.66 -16.40 -20.59
C ALA A 342 10.00 -16.03 -19.92
N PHE A 343 11.10 -16.70 -20.26
CA PHE A 343 12.42 -16.34 -19.73
C PHE A 343 12.87 -14.94 -20.17
N ARG A 344 12.61 -14.55 -21.42
CA ARG A 344 12.89 -13.18 -21.86
C ARG A 344 12.10 -12.15 -21.07
N GLU A 345 10.82 -12.38 -20.82
CA GLU A 345 9.96 -11.50 -20.05
C GLU A 345 10.49 -11.33 -18.60
N SER A 346 10.78 -12.44 -17.91
CA SER A 346 11.40 -12.39 -16.58
C SER A 346 12.76 -11.64 -16.60
N GLY A 347 13.55 -11.84 -17.65
CA GLY A 347 14.78 -11.08 -17.87
C GLY A 347 14.55 -9.58 -18.06
N VAL A 348 13.47 -9.15 -18.71
CA VAL A 348 13.12 -7.73 -18.86
C VAL A 348 12.72 -7.12 -17.51
N GLN A 349 12.00 -7.86 -16.68
CA GLN A 349 11.57 -7.39 -15.36
C GLN A 349 12.72 -7.18 -14.37
N GLY A 350 13.85 -7.88 -14.54
CA GLY A 350 15.10 -7.54 -13.84
C GLY A 350 15.30 -8.19 -12.46
N GLU A 351 14.28 -8.84 -11.91
CA GLU A 351 14.33 -9.41 -10.56
C GLU A 351 15.15 -10.72 -10.50
N ILE A 352 15.06 -11.56 -11.55
CA ILE A 352 15.86 -12.79 -11.63
C ILE A 352 17.37 -12.53 -11.66
N GLN A 353 17.82 -11.35 -12.11
CA GLN A 353 19.24 -10.98 -12.18
C GLN A 353 19.86 -10.81 -10.80
N LYS A 354 19.06 -10.37 -9.83
CA LYS A 354 19.46 -10.17 -8.42
C LYS A 354 19.45 -11.48 -7.64
N ASP A 355 18.77 -12.51 -8.15
CA ASP A 355 18.60 -13.80 -7.50
C ASP A 355 19.77 -14.76 -7.77
N ARG A 356 20.09 -15.62 -6.80
CA ARG A 356 21.10 -16.69 -6.94
C ARG A 356 20.84 -17.64 -8.12
N ARG A 357 19.59 -17.72 -8.60
CA ARG A 357 19.16 -18.52 -9.76
C ARG A 357 19.58 -17.93 -11.11
N ASN A 358 20.05 -16.68 -11.19
CA ASN A 358 20.43 -16.00 -12.43
C ASN A 358 21.37 -16.83 -13.33
N ARG A 359 22.36 -17.52 -12.73
CA ARG A 359 23.28 -18.38 -13.50
C ARG A 359 22.56 -19.50 -14.24
N ARG A 360 21.57 -20.16 -13.61
CA ARG A 360 20.76 -21.21 -14.25
C ARG A 360 19.80 -20.61 -15.26
N PHE A 361 19.20 -19.48 -14.93
CA PHE A 361 18.34 -18.72 -15.82
C PHE A 361 19.00 -18.44 -17.18
N ARG A 362 20.22 -17.87 -17.18
CA ARG A 362 20.95 -17.59 -18.43
C ARG A 362 21.17 -18.83 -19.28
N ARG A 363 21.51 -19.96 -18.64
CA ARG A 363 21.67 -21.24 -19.35
C ARG A 363 20.36 -21.72 -19.97
N TYR A 364 19.26 -21.72 -19.21
CA TYR A 364 17.96 -22.13 -19.74
C TYR A 364 17.45 -21.23 -20.86
N LEU A 365 17.75 -19.92 -20.79
CA LEU A 365 17.40 -18.97 -21.82
C LEU A 365 18.12 -19.27 -23.14
N GLU A 366 19.43 -19.54 -23.11
CA GLU A 366 20.19 -19.89 -24.32
C GLU A 366 19.78 -21.27 -24.86
N GLU A 367 19.64 -22.29 -24.00
CA GLU A 367 19.19 -23.61 -24.44
C GLU A 367 17.79 -23.55 -25.08
N ALA A 368 16.84 -22.80 -24.49
CA ALA A 368 15.52 -22.62 -25.08
C ALA A 368 15.58 -21.84 -26.42
N LYS A 369 16.55 -20.92 -26.57
CA LYS A 369 16.77 -20.16 -27.81
C LYS A 369 17.32 -21.04 -28.92
N GLU A 370 18.25 -21.93 -28.62
CA GLU A 370 18.84 -22.86 -29.59
C GLU A 370 17.82 -23.92 -30.03
N ASN A 371 17.04 -24.47 -29.10
CA ASN A 371 16.09 -25.55 -29.39
C ASN A 371 14.75 -25.07 -29.97
N ARG A 372 14.42 -23.77 -29.93
CA ARG A 372 13.18 -23.26 -30.56
C ARG A 372 13.20 -23.38 -32.08
N GLU A 373 14.37 -23.44 -32.71
CA GLU A 373 14.52 -23.49 -34.17
C GLU A 373 14.31 -24.92 -34.70
N THR A 374 14.52 -25.92 -33.85
CA THR A 374 14.29 -27.34 -34.16
C THR A 374 12.89 -27.80 -33.79
N GLU A 375 12.14 -26.98 -33.05
CA GLU A 375 10.74 -27.22 -32.72
C GLU A 375 9.91 -27.00 -33.99
N GLU A 376 9.68 -28.07 -34.77
CA GLU A 376 8.53 -28.09 -35.68
C GLU A 376 7.29 -27.70 -34.84
N PRO A 377 6.33 -26.94 -35.39
CA PRO A 377 5.10 -26.55 -34.70
C PRO A 377 4.28 -27.80 -34.38
N SER A 378 4.72 -28.53 -33.36
CA SER A 378 4.10 -29.70 -32.82
C SER A 378 2.84 -29.20 -32.16
N ALA A 379 1.71 -29.73 -32.61
CA ALA A 379 0.43 -29.50 -31.97
C ALA A 379 0.63 -29.84 -30.49
N ALA A 380 0.67 -28.80 -29.65
CA ALA A 380 1.10 -28.88 -28.27
C ALA A 380 0.45 -30.11 -27.64
N SER A 381 1.24 -31.14 -27.33
CA SER A 381 0.70 -32.35 -26.72
C SER A 381 0.10 -31.90 -25.40
N PRO A 382 -1.24 -31.91 -25.26
CA PRO A 382 -1.86 -31.42 -24.05
C PRO A 382 -1.34 -32.25 -22.89
N CYS A 383 -1.06 -31.59 -21.78
CA CYS A 383 -0.68 -32.25 -20.55
C CYS A 383 -1.61 -33.45 -20.31
N PRO A 384 -1.07 -34.66 -20.13
CA PRO A 384 -1.91 -35.83 -19.91
C PRO A 384 -2.82 -35.54 -18.72
N PRO A 385 -4.12 -35.84 -18.82
CA PRO A 385 -5.05 -35.60 -17.72
C PRO A 385 -4.54 -36.30 -16.47
N LYS A 386 -4.62 -35.63 -15.32
CA LYS A 386 -4.25 -36.25 -14.04
C LYS A 386 -5.13 -37.49 -13.82
N ASP A 387 -4.53 -38.67 -13.82
CA ASP A 387 -5.16 -39.86 -13.26
C ASP A 387 -5.38 -39.57 -11.77
N ARG A 388 -6.65 -39.40 -11.38
CA ARG A 388 -7.07 -38.98 -10.04
C ARG A 388 -6.98 -40.09 -9.01
#